data_AF-A0A966PIS1-F1
#
_entry.id   AF-A0A966PIS1-F1
#
_cell.length_a   1.000
_cell.length_b   1.000
_cell.length_c   1.000
_cell.angle_alpha   90.00
_cell.angle_beta   90.00
_cell.angle_gamma   90.00
#
_symmetry.space_group_name_H-M   'P 1'
#
loop_
_entity.id
_entity.type
_entity.pdbx_description
1 polymer ?
#
loop_
_entity_poly.entity_id
_entity_poly.type
_entity_poly.pdbx_seq_one_letter_code
_entity_poly.pdbx_strand_id
1 'polypeptide(L)' 'MQYISTRGQAPTIGFCDVLLAGLARDGGLYVPETWPKLIGLT' A
#
# COMPACT_ATOMS: atom_id res chain seq x y z
N MET A 1 1.25 3.45 -8.85
CA MET A 1 0.38 2.77 -7.87
C MET A 1 0.82 3.22 -6.49
N GLN A 2 -0.11 3.72 -5.69
CA GLN A 2 0.18 4.27 -4.36
C GLN A 2 -0.23 3.28 -3.27
N TYR A 3 0.45 3.37 -2.14
CA TYR A 3 0.19 2.55 -0.96
C TYR A 3 0.00 3.43 0.27
N ILE A 4 -0.97 3.06 1.10
CA ILE A 4 -1.33 3.75 2.34
C ILE A 4 -1.13 2.82 3.54
N SER A 5 -0.87 3.39 4.71
CA SER A 5 -0.86 2.60 5.95
C SER A 5 -2.28 2.26 6.40
N THR A 6 -2.48 1.05 6.91
CA THR A 6 -3.72 0.63 7.58
C THR A 6 -4.08 1.48 8.82
N ARG A 7 -3.16 2.28 9.34
CA ARG A 7 -3.39 3.22 10.45
C ARG A 7 -3.52 4.68 10.01
N GLY A 8 -3.30 4.97 8.73
CA GLY A 8 -3.55 6.27 8.11
C GLY A 8 -2.62 7.42 8.55
N GLN A 9 -1.54 7.14 9.30
CA GLN A 9 -0.64 8.18 9.82
C GLN A 9 0.74 8.16 9.15
N ALA A 10 1.03 7.17 8.31
CA ALA A 10 2.23 7.15 7.47
C ALA A 10 2.01 7.86 6.12
N PRO A 11 3.07 8.45 5.52
CA PRO A 11 2.99 9.01 4.18
C PRO A 11 2.58 7.96 3.13
N THR A 12 1.83 8.41 2.13
CA THR A 12 1.57 7.63 0.91
C THR A 12 2.85 7.49 0.10
N ILE A 13 3.21 6.26 -0.28
CA ILE A 13 4.45 5.96 -1.00
C ILE A 13 4.22 4.96 -2.15
N GLY A 14 5.22 4.85 -3.04
CA GLY A 14 5.20 3.90 -4.15
C GLY A 14 5.59 2.48 -3.73
N PHE A 15 5.30 1.49 -4.58
CA PHE A 15 5.56 0.07 -4.33
C PHE A 15 7.02 -0.25 -3.97
N CYS A 16 7.99 0.30 -4.72
CA CYS A 16 9.40 0.04 -4.43
C CYS A 16 9.80 0.50 -3.03
N ASP A 17 9.29 1.67 -2.59
CA ASP A 17 9.55 2.19 -1.25
C ASP A 17 8.88 1.32 -0.18
N VAL A 18 7.67 0.80 -0.43
CA VAL A 18 7.00 -0.16 0.47
C VAL A 18 7.84 -1.42 0.67
N LEU A 19 8.36 -2.01 -0.42
CA LEU A 19 9.17 -3.22 -0.34
C LEU A 19 10.45 -3.02 0.47
N LEU A 20 11.07 -1.85 0.36
CA LEU A 20 12.28 -1.52 1.11
C LEU A 20 11.98 -1.15 2.57
N ALA A 21 10.82 -0.54 2.85
CA ALA A 21 10.40 -0.17 4.19
C ALA A 21 9.93 -1.39 5.02
N GLY A 22 9.25 -2.35 4.38
CA GLY A 22 8.54 -3.43 5.05
C GLY A 22 7.30 -2.92 5.79
N LEU A 23 7.48 -2.50 7.05
CA LEU A 23 6.40 -1.95 7.88
C LEU A 23 6.19 -0.45 7.64
N ALA A 24 4.95 0.02 7.79
CA ALA A 24 4.67 1.45 7.78
C ALA A 24 5.25 2.13 9.04
N ARG A 25 5.64 3.40 8.91
CA ARG A 25 6.30 4.16 9.99
C ARG A 25 5.45 4.33 11.25
N ASP A 26 4.13 4.23 11.13
CA ASP A 26 3.16 4.28 12.23
C ASP A 26 2.87 2.89 12.84
N GLY A 27 3.66 1.88 12.47
CA GLY A 27 3.50 0.49 12.90
C GLY A 27 2.35 -0.25 12.23
N GLY A 28 1.74 0.34 11.19
CA GLY A 28 0.74 -0.32 10.34
C GLY A 28 1.38 -1.17 9.22
N LEU A 29 0.52 -1.67 8.34
CA LEU A 29 0.91 -2.36 7.11
C LEU A 29 0.58 -1.47 5.91
N TYR A 30 1.41 -1.51 4.87
CA TYR A 30 1.09 -0.85 3.60
C TYR A 30 0.14 -1.70 2.77
N VAL A 31 -0.94 -1.09 2.27
CA VAL A 31 -1.91 -1.69 1.34
C VAL A 31 -2.09 -0.77 0.14
N PRO A 32 -2.44 -1.29 -1.06
CA PRO A 32 -2.69 -0.43 -2.21
C PRO A 32 -3.86 0.51 -1.91
N GLU A 33 -3.70 1.78 -2.26
CA GLU A 33 -4.76 2.79 -2.11
C GLU A 33 -6.03 2.40 -2.88
N THR A 34 -5.86 1.69 -4.00
CA THR A 34 -6.95 1.11 -4.78
C THR A 34 -6.59 -0.29 -5.21
N TRP A 35 -7.48 -1.25 -4.97
CA TRP A 35 -7.31 -2.63 -5.41
C TRP A 35 -7.48 -2.73 -6.94
N PRO A 36 -6.58 -3.45 -7.64
CA PRO A 36 -6.74 -3.68 -9.06
C PRO A 36 -7.98 -4.54 -9.32
N LYS A 37 -8.76 -4.16 -10.34
CA LYS A 37 -9.87 -4.98 -10.85
C LYS A 37 -9.32 -6.01 -11.81
N LEU A 38 -9.54 -7.29 -11.53
CA LEU A 38 -9.30 -8.35 -12.51
C LEU A 38 -10.50 -8.38 -13.46
N ILE A 39 -10.27 -8.08 -14.74
CA ILE A 39 -11.30 -8.15 -15.79
C ILE A 39 -11.02 -9.42 -16.60
N GLY A 40 -12.00 -10.34 -16.70
CA GLY A 40 -11.92 -11.53 -17.57
C GLY A 40 -12.07 -12.91 -16.91
N LEU A 41 -12.76 -13.04 -15.76
CA LEU A 41 -13.05 -14.34 -15.13
C LEU A 41 -14.50 -14.82 -15.33
N THR A 42 -15.17 -14.35 -16.39
CA THR A 42 -16.55 -14.72 -16.72
C THR A 42 -16.64 -15.22 -18.15
#